data_AF-A0A2E7UUH2-F1
#
_entry.id   AF-A0A2E7UUH2-F1
#
_cell.length_a   1.000
_cell.length_b   1.000
_cell.length_c   1.000
_cell.angle_alpha   90.00
_cell.angle_beta   90.00
_cell.angle_gamma   90.00
#
_symmetry.space_group_name_H-M   'P 1'
#
loop_
_entity.id
_entity.type
_entity.pdbx_description
1 polymer ?
#
loop_
_entity_poly.entity_id
_entity_poly.type
_entity_poly.pdbx_seq_one_letter_code
_entity_poly.pdbx_strand_id
1 'polypeptide(L)'
;MDGTLEPEDDGKRVLFKPTQPLAPSTGYTLDVSVCSGATGLSIPFETSAIGTPITCSPEGRLYRLSFRDAQYAGPGETTAEQFLSFMSSDLLVFPLGAGRTTIDLAATTSAAAGARQDHCRSTSRYQGAGWNNPGFELSPRTISARLEDIEVRLLQFQFDGAFSPDCDLMMGQMSAQLDVRNMSELLSSGAGSDDPFEMCNFLRSYDIECEDCYFDAQPFCVPIRDALLVGEATSGEELECVGLDACHPRCEASSCRDPADGECSW
;
A
#
# COMPACT_ATOMS: atom_id res chain seq x y z
N MET A 1 -6.86 -27.64 -6.87
CA MET A 1 -6.59 -26.88 -5.63
C MET A 1 -7.93 -26.42 -5.12
N ASP A 2 -8.17 -26.52 -3.82
CA ASP A 2 -9.45 -26.14 -3.22
C ASP A 2 -9.44 -24.66 -2.82
N GLY A 3 -10.58 -24.00 -2.93
CA GLY A 3 -10.74 -22.58 -2.62
C GLY A 3 -12.20 -22.25 -2.30
N THR A 4 -12.44 -21.02 -1.85
CA THR A 4 -13.78 -20.47 -1.69
C THR A 4 -14.13 -19.64 -2.91
N LEU A 5 -15.42 -19.65 -3.27
CA LEU A 5 -16.01 -18.78 -4.29
C LEU A 5 -16.94 -17.80 -3.58
N GLU A 6 -16.66 -16.52 -3.71
CA GLU A 6 -17.45 -15.45 -3.13
C GLU A 6 -18.06 -14.64 -4.28
N PRO A 7 -19.38 -14.69 -4.50
CA PRO A 7 -20.02 -13.80 -5.45
C PRO A 7 -19.97 -12.37 -4.93
N GLU A 8 -19.61 -11.44 -5.81
CA GLU A 8 -19.59 -10.01 -5.50
C GLU A 8 -20.99 -9.40 -5.57
N ASP A 9 -21.22 -8.29 -4.86
CA ASP A 9 -22.53 -7.62 -4.76
C ASP A 9 -23.06 -7.08 -6.10
N ASP A 10 -22.18 -6.93 -7.10
CA ASP A 10 -22.56 -6.50 -8.45
C ASP A 10 -23.27 -7.59 -9.28
N GLY A 11 -23.32 -8.82 -8.75
CA GLY A 11 -23.97 -9.97 -9.38
C GLY A 11 -23.31 -10.44 -10.68
N LYS A 12 -22.11 -9.95 -11.00
CA LYS A 12 -21.40 -10.25 -12.26
C LYS A 12 -20.05 -10.90 -12.03
N ARG A 13 -19.47 -10.76 -10.84
CA ARG A 13 -18.13 -11.26 -10.53
C ARG A 13 -18.18 -12.32 -9.43
N VAL A 14 -17.17 -13.19 -9.47
CA VAL A 14 -16.93 -14.23 -8.47
C VAL A 14 -15.46 -14.19 -8.14
N LEU A 15 -15.15 -13.97 -6.86
CA LEU A 15 -13.80 -14.02 -6.33
C LEU A 15 -13.47 -15.46 -5.93
N PHE A 16 -12.39 -16.00 -6.48
CA PHE A 16 -11.84 -17.29 -6.05
C PHE A 16 -10.65 -17.07 -5.13
N LYS A 17 -10.74 -17.56 -3.90
CA LYS A 17 -9.65 -17.52 -2.92
C LYS A 17 -9.14 -18.93 -2.66
N PRO A 18 -7.91 -19.28 -3.07
CA PRO A 18 -7.29 -20.54 -2.69
C PRO A 18 -7.29 -20.73 -1.17
N THR A 19 -7.58 -21.95 -0.69
CA THR A 19 -7.50 -22.26 0.76
C THR A 19 -6.06 -22.40 1.27
N GLN A 20 -5.10 -22.51 0.37
CA GLN A 20 -3.67 -22.57 0.67
C GLN A 20 -2.90 -21.67 -0.30
N PRO A 21 -1.75 -21.11 0.12
CA PRO A 21 -0.88 -20.36 -0.78
C PRO A 21 -0.51 -21.17 -2.02
N LEU A 22 -0.44 -20.50 -3.18
CA LEU A 22 0.09 -21.09 -4.39
C LEU A 22 1.59 -21.36 -4.22
N ALA A 23 2.09 -22.45 -4.79
CA ALA A 23 3.51 -22.74 -4.81
C ALA A 23 4.22 -21.71 -5.71
N PRO A 24 5.42 -21.23 -5.34
CA PRO A 24 6.19 -20.31 -6.16
C PRO A 24 6.72 -21.01 -7.43
N SER A 25 6.98 -20.23 -8.48
CA SER A 25 7.54 -20.70 -9.77
C SER A 25 6.81 -21.91 -10.35
N THR A 26 5.49 -21.93 -10.22
CA THR A 26 4.65 -23.07 -10.56
C THR A 26 3.58 -22.65 -11.56
N GLY A 27 3.44 -23.44 -12.63
CA GLY A 27 2.36 -23.29 -13.60
C GLY A 27 1.04 -23.83 -13.06
N TYR A 28 0.00 -23.03 -13.19
CA TYR A 28 -1.38 -23.35 -12.83
C TYR A 28 -2.31 -23.13 -14.02
N THR A 29 -3.52 -23.65 -13.90
CA THR A 29 -4.59 -23.41 -14.87
C THR A 29 -5.87 -23.15 -14.10
N LEU A 30 -6.50 -22.01 -14.37
CA LEU A 30 -7.81 -21.66 -13.85
C LEU A 30 -8.87 -22.10 -14.85
N ASP A 31 -9.66 -23.12 -14.47
CA ASP A 31 -10.81 -23.57 -15.24
C ASP A 31 -12.08 -22.91 -14.69
N VAL A 32 -12.67 -22.03 -15.49
CA VAL A 32 -13.93 -21.35 -15.19
C VAL A 32 -15.03 -22.02 -15.99
N SER A 33 -16.13 -22.43 -15.34
CA SER A 33 -17.30 -22.96 -16.04
C SER A 33 -18.57 -22.26 -15.57
N VAL A 34 -19.43 -21.89 -16.52
CA VAL A 34 -20.72 -21.25 -16.24
C VAL A 34 -21.85 -22.18 -16.66
N CYS A 35 -22.98 -22.16 -15.94
CA CYS A 35 -24.17 -22.97 -16.22
C CYS A 35 -23.87 -24.47 -16.39
N SER A 36 -23.22 -25.09 -15.39
CA SER A 36 -23.01 -26.55 -15.32
C SER A 36 -22.23 -27.14 -16.51
N GLY A 37 -21.20 -26.44 -17.00
CA GLY A 37 -20.17 -26.99 -17.90
C GLY A 37 -20.42 -26.83 -19.40
N ALA A 38 -21.48 -26.12 -19.83
CA ALA A 38 -21.76 -25.94 -21.26
C ALA A 38 -20.78 -24.98 -21.96
N THR A 39 -20.20 -24.04 -21.20
CA THR A 39 -19.17 -23.10 -21.64
C THR A 39 -18.14 -22.93 -20.52
N GLY A 40 -16.92 -23.36 -20.78
CA GLY A 40 -15.80 -23.17 -19.88
C GLY A 40 -14.64 -22.44 -20.56
N LEU A 41 -13.90 -21.66 -19.77
CA LEU A 41 -12.66 -21.00 -20.16
C LEU A 41 -11.54 -21.60 -19.32
N SER A 42 -10.41 -21.90 -19.96
CA SER A 42 -9.21 -22.40 -19.28
C SER A 42 -8.11 -21.36 -19.45
N ILE A 43 -7.62 -20.82 -18.35
CA ILE A 43 -6.64 -19.72 -18.33
C ILE A 43 -5.36 -20.23 -17.67
N PRO A 44 -4.28 -20.48 -18.43
CA PRO A 44 -2.99 -20.81 -17.84
C PRO A 44 -2.34 -19.57 -17.22
N PHE A 45 -1.67 -19.73 -16.09
CA PHE A 45 -0.84 -18.69 -15.49
C PHE A 45 0.33 -19.32 -14.72
N GLU A 46 1.36 -18.53 -14.42
CA GLU A 46 2.52 -18.96 -13.65
C GLU A 46 2.71 -18.04 -12.45
N THR A 47 3.06 -18.60 -11.30
CA THR A 47 3.46 -17.82 -10.12
C THR A 47 4.93 -17.40 -10.23
N SER A 48 5.28 -16.27 -9.60
CA SER A 48 6.67 -15.82 -9.52
C SER A 48 7.49 -16.64 -8.52
N ALA A 49 8.79 -16.36 -8.40
CA ALA A 49 9.65 -16.95 -7.37
C ALA A 49 9.39 -16.40 -5.96
N ILE A 50 8.59 -15.34 -5.82
CA ILE A 50 8.24 -14.77 -4.53
C ILE A 50 7.33 -15.75 -3.78
N GLY A 51 7.65 -15.98 -2.50
CA GLY A 51 7.09 -17.07 -1.69
C GLY A 51 8.07 -18.22 -1.46
N THR A 52 9.15 -18.31 -2.24
CA THR A 52 10.28 -19.20 -1.91
C THR A 52 11.03 -18.64 -0.70
N PRO A 53 11.32 -19.45 0.35
CA PRO A 53 12.06 -18.99 1.52
C PRO A 53 13.40 -18.32 1.16
N ILE A 54 13.63 -17.13 1.70
CA ILE A 54 14.88 -16.39 1.52
C ILE A 54 16.00 -16.98 2.36
N THR A 55 17.21 -16.92 1.80
CA THR A 55 18.48 -17.21 2.51
C THR A 55 19.38 -15.98 2.61
N CYS A 56 19.05 -14.91 1.88
CA CYS A 56 19.64 -13.58 2.03
C CYS A 56 19.14 -12.87 3.30
N SER A 57 19.88 -11.85 3.75
CA SER A 57 19.38 -10.93 4.76
C SER A 57 18.65 -9.77 4.08
N PRO A 58 17.37 -9.53 4.42
CA PRO A 58 16.64 -8.36 3.91
C PRO A 58 17.05 -7.07 4.65
N GLU A 59 17.78 -7.18 5.76
CA GLU A 59 18.22 -6.05 6.60
C GLU A 59 19.17 -5.12 5.85
N GLY A 60 19.08 -3.82 6.15
CA GLY A 60 19.97 -2.82 5.56
C GLY A 60 19.66 -2.48 4.09
N ARG A 61 18.54 -2.99 3.55
CA ARG A 61 18.05 -2.68 2.21
C ARG A 61 16.81 -1.81 2.31
N LEU A 62 16.80 -0.69 1.59
CA LEU A 62 15.62 0.13 1.43
C LEU A 62 14.83 -0.37 0.22
N TYR A 63 13.57 -0.71 0.42
CA TYR A 63 12.65 -1.09 -0.64
C TYR A 63 11.73 0.08 -0.93
N ARG A 64 11.68 0.48 -2.20
CA ARG A 64 10.81 1.57 -2.66
C ARG A 64 9.67 0.98 -3.47
N LEU A 65 8.47 0.97 -2.89
CA LEU A 65 7.27 0.47 -3.53
C LEU A 65 6.45 1.66 -4.07
N SER A 66 6.18 1.66 -5.38
CA SER A 66 5.45 2.77 -5.97
C SER A 66 3.95 2.61 -5.79
N PHE A 67 3.29 3.62 -5.21
CA PHE A 67 1.84 3.70 -5.22
C PHE A 67 1.29 3.93 -6.62
N ARG A 68 2.02 4.70 -7.44
CA ARG A 68 1.60 5.03 -8.79
C ARG A 68 1.56 3.82 -9.71
N ASP A 69 2.53 2.91 -9.55
CA ASP A 69 2.63 1.68 -10.35
C ASP A 69 1.95 0.48 -9.65
N ALA A 70 1.11 0.76 -8.64
CA ALA A 70 0.34 -0.27 -7.95
C ALA A 70 -0.59 -0.98 -8.94
N GLN A 71 -0.58 -2.31 -8.88
CA GLN A 71 -1.49 -3.14 -9.68
C GLN A 71 -2.70 -3.50 -8.85
N TYR A 72 -3.89 -3.49 -9.45
CA TYR A 72 -5.10 -3.87 -8.74
C TYR A 72 -5.55 -5.25 -9.17
N ALA A 73 -5.79 -6.11 -8.18
CA ALA A 73 -6.44 -7.40 -8.39
C ALA A 73 -7.82 -7.33 -7.74
N GLY A 74 -8.75 -6.59 -8.35
CA GLY A 74 -10.07 -6.45 -7.76
C GLY A 74 -11.14 -5.76 -8.61
N PRO A 75 -12.41 -6.05 -8.33
CA PRO A 75 -13.55 -5.42 -8.98
C PRO A 75 -13.55 -3.87 -8.96
N GLY A 76 -13.73 -3.20 -10.11
CA GLY A 76 -13.69 -1.72 -10.22
C GLY A 76 -12.32 -1.16 -10.61
N GLU A 77 -11.49 -2.02 -11.21
CA GLU A 77 -10.08 -1.87 -11.62
C GLU A 77 -9.69 -0.46 -12.08
N THR A 78 -10.56 0.28 -12.75
CA THR A 78 -10.15 1.56 -13.32
C THR A 78 -9.98 2.69 -12.30
N THR A 79 -10.74 2.78 -11.20
CA THR A 79 -10.89 4.09 -10.52
C THR A 79 -10.08 4.25 -9.23
N ALA A 80 -9.96 3.22 -8.39
CA ALA A 80 -8.99 3.24 -7.28
C ALA A 80 -7.54 3.23 -7.81
N GLU A 81 -7.30 2.52 -8.91
CA GLU A 81 -6.04 2.56 -9.67
C GLU A 81 -5.76 3.96 -10.21
N GLN A 82 -6.76 4.63 -10.83
CA GLN A 82 -6.63 6.03 -11.23
C GLN A 82 -6.29 6.92 -10.04
N PHE A 83 -6.93 6.73 -8.88
CA PHE A 83 -6.64 7.51 -7.70
C PHE A 83 -5.18 7.34 -7.23
N LEU A 84 -4.72 6.10 -7.07
CA LEU A 84 -3.33 5.84 -6.69
C LEU A 84 -2.32 6.28 -7.76
N SER A 85 -2.72 6.31 -9.04
CA SER A 85 -1.87 6.82 -10.12
C SER A 85 -1.52 8.30 -9.98
N PHE A 86 -2.32 9.07 -9.23
CA PHE A 86 -2.03 10.47 -8.87
C PHE A 86 -1.13 10.61 -7.65
N MET A 87 -0.87 9.52 -6.91
CA MET A 87 0.05 9.55 -5.78
C MET A 87 1.43 9.95 -6.28
N SER A 88 1.96 10.99 -5.66
CA SER A 88 3.25 11.57 -6.00
C SER A 88 4.34 11.12 -5.04
N SER A 89 4.06 10.23 -4.09
CA SER A 89 5.04 9.62 -3.19
C SER A 89 5.13 8.11 -3.40
N ASP A 90 6.26 7.51 -3.08
CA ASP A 90 6.44 6.06 -2.96
C ASP A 90 6.45 5.65 -1.48
N LEU A 91 6.04 4.41 -1.19
CA LEU A 91 6.24 3.79 0.11
C LEU A 91 7.69 3.32 0.23
N LEU A 92 8.36 3.74 1.29
CA LEU A 92 9.71 3.33 1.63
C LEU A 92 9.64 2.35 2.80
N VAL A 93 10.17 1.14 2.65
CA VAL A 93 10.21 0.11 3.69
C VAL A 93 11.66 -0.32 3.92
N PHE A 94 12.07 -0.32 5.19
CA PHE A 94 13.42 -0.65 5.61
C PHE A 94 13.40 -1.72 6.71
N PRO A 95 13.77 -2.97 6.40
CA PRO A 95 13.89 -4.04 7.39
C PRO A 95 15.05 -3.76 8.36
N LEU A 96 14.72 -3.72 9.65
CA LEU A 96 15.66 -3.48 10.74
C LEU A 96 16.22 -4.77 11.32
N GLY A 97 15.43 -5.86 11.27
CA GLY A 97 15.84 -7.13 11.84
C GLY A 97 14.80 -8.23 11.64
N ALA A 98 15.20 -9.42 11.18
CA ALA A 98 14.32 -10.58 11.08
C ALA A 98 14.64 -11.66 12.12
N GLY A 99 13.66 -12.00 12.96
CA GLY A 99 13.73 -13.06 13.94
C GLY A 99 13.20 -14.40 13.41
N ARG A 100 12.80 -15.29 14.32
CA ARG A 100 12.22 -16.60 13.95
C ARG A 100 10.77 -16.51 13.49
N THR A 101 9.99 -15.63 14.12
CA THR A 101 8.53 -15.49 13.90
C THR A 101 8.10 -14.03 13.84
N THR A 102 9.03 -13.10 14.01
CA THR A 102 8.76 -11.66 13.93
C THR A 102 9.81 -10.95 13.09
N ILE A 103 9.45 -9.80 12.52
CA ILE A 103 10.35 -8.88 11.83
C ILE A 103 10.11 -7.46 12.33
N ASP A 104 11.19 -6.68 12.46
CA ASP A 104 11.14 -5.26 12.74
C ASP A 104 11.35 -4.48 11.45
N LEU A 105 10.46 -3.52 11.17
CA LEU A 105 10.45 -2.73 9.94
C LEU A 105 10.30 -1.24 10.29
N ALA A 106 10.96 -0.37 9.54
CA ALA A 106 10.64 1.04 9.47
C ALA A 106 9.97 1.35 8.13
N ALA A 107 8.98 2.24 8.12
CA ALA A 107 8.37 2.69 6.89
C ALA A 107 8.02 4.18 6.92
N THR A 108 8.15 4.84 5.78
CA THR A 108 7.75 6.22 5.55
C THR A 108 7.45 6.41 4.07
N THR A 109 7.26 7.65 3.62
CA THR A 109 7.04 7.98 2.22
C THR A 109 8.18 8.82 1.66
N SER A 110 8.38 8.74 0.34
CA SER A 110 9.33 9.61 -0.35
C SER A 110 8.77 11.02 -0.53
N ALA A 111 9.66 12.02 -0.67
CA ALA A 111 9.27 13.40 -0.90
C ALA A 111 8.55 13.59 -2.25
N ALA A 112 8.91 12.78 -3.23
CA ALA A 112 8.25 12.69 -4.53
C ALA A 112 8.49 11.29 -5.12
N ALA A 113 7.78 10.93 -6.19
CA ALA A 113 7.90 9.65 -6.85
C ALA A 113 9.33 9.49 -7.38
N GLY A 114 9.97 8.39 -7.03
CA GLY A 114 11.36 8.11 -7.31
C GLY A 114 12.38 8.90 -6.47
N ALA A 115 11.94 9.81 -5.60
CA ALA A 115 12.81 10.62 -4.75
C ALA A 115 13.18 9.89 -3.44
N ARG A 116 14.04 10.54 -2.66
CA ARG A 116 14.45 10.08 -1.33
C ARG A 116 13.33 10.28 -0.30
N GLN A 117 13.55 9.75 0.90
CA GLN A 117 12.71 9.95 2.07
C GLN A 117 12.29 11.42 2.26
N ASP A 118 11.02 11.61 2.58
CA ASP A 118 10.50 12.88 3.06
C ASP A 118 10.87 13.09 4.52
N HIS A 119 11.86 13.95 4.78
CA HIS A 119 12.31 14.23 6.14
C HIS A 119 11.36 15.17 6.90
N CYS A 120 10.33 15.72 6.24
CA CYS A 120 9.27 16.45 6.92
C CYS A 120 8.19 15.53 7.49
N ARG A 121 8.31 14.20 7.29
CA ARG A 121 7.34 13.21 7.74
C ARG A 121 7.97 12.23 8.70
N SER A 122 7.26 11.98 9.78
CA SER A 122 7.62 10.97 10.75
C SER A 122 7.71 9.60 10.09
N THR A 123 8.63 8.80 10.61
CA THR A 123 8.79 7.42 10.19
C THR A 123 8.03 6.51 11.15
N SER A 124 7.25 5.59 10.59
CA SER A 124 6.55 4.57 11.35
C SER A 124 7.47 3.40 11.64
N ARG A 125 7.56 2.98 12.91
CA ARG A 125 8.24 1.75 13.29
C ARG A 125 7.23 0.64 13.60
N TYR A 126 7.41 -0.50 12.95
CA TYR A 126 6.67 -1.73 13.19
C TYR A 126 7.58 -2.70 13.94
N GLN A 127 7.36 -2.80 15.25
CA GLN A 127 8.09 -3.74 16.10
C GLN A 127 7.31 -5.04 16.22
N GLY A 128 7.96 -6.16 15.98
CA GLY A 128 7.37 -7.48 16.16
C GLY A 128 6.27 -7.80 15.14
N ALA A 129 6.35 -7.27 13.92
CA ALA A 129 5.43 -7.63 12.84
C ALA A 129 5.49 -9.13 12.57
N GLY A 130 4.37 -9.73 12.15
CA GLY A 130 4.32 -11.17 11.87
C GLY A 130 5.34 -11.54 10.79
N TRP A 131 6.09 -12.63 11.00
CA TRP A 131 7.11 -13.10 10.05
C TRP A 131 7.01 -14.60 9.85
N ASN A 132 6.91 -15.00 8.59
CA ASN A 132 6.94 -16.37 8.13
C ASN A 132 7.69 -16.43 6.80
N ASN A 133 9.01 -16.62 6.87
CA ASN A 133 9.94 -16.55 5.74
C ASN A 133 9.34 -17.13 4.42
N PRO A 134 9.21 -16.32 3.35
CA PRO A 134 9.73 -14.95 3.17
C PRO A 134 8.69 -13.83 3.43
N GLY A 135 7.51 -14.17 3.95
CA GLY A 135 6.38 -13.26 4.13
C GLY A 135 6.34 -12.54 5.48
N PHE A 136 5.71 -11.38 5.51
CA PHE A 136 5.44 -10.58 6.70
C PHE A 136 4.11 -9.84 6.63
N GLU A 137 3.60 -9.43 7.78
CA GLU A 137 2.31 -8.74 7.90
C GLU A 137 2.47 -7.49 8.78
N LEU A 138 2.17 -6.31 8.21
CA LEU A 138 2.14 -5.05 8.93
C LEU A 138 0.76 -4.81 9.52
N SER A 139 0.70 -4.68 10.85
CA SER A 139 -0.56 -4.35 11.53
C SER A 139 -1.11 -2.99 11.08
N PRO A 140 -2.45 -2.82 11.00
CA PRO A 140 -3.08 -1.59 10.53
C PRO A 140 -2.59 -0.34 11.27
N ARG A 141 -2.19 0.69 10.52
CA ARG A 141 -1.81 2.02 11.05
C ARG A 141 -2.30 3.16 10.16
N THR A 142 -2.16 4.39 10.62
CA THR A 142 -2.30 5.55 9.74
C THR A 142 -0.92 5.95 9.25
N ILE A 143 -0.76 6.13 7.95
CA ILE A 143 0.45 6.69 7.34
C ILE A 143 0.10 7.93 6.52
N SER A 144 1.00 8.92 6.49
CA SER A 144 0.90 10.06 5.60
C SER A 144 1.56 9.76 4.27
N ALA A 145 0.91 10.17 3.18
CA ALA A 145 1.39 10.06 1.82
C ALA A 145 1.07 11.34 1.05
N ARG A 146 1.49 11.43 -0.22
CA ARG A 146 1.31 12.64 -1.02
C ARG A 146 0.59 12.33 -2.33
N LEU A 147 -0.37 13.19 -2.66
CA LEU A 147 -1.01 13.27 -3.97
C LEU A 147 -0.71 14.67 -4.52
N GLU A 148 0.08 14.73 -5.59
CA GLU A 148 0.68 15.98 -6.09
C GLU A 148 1.40 16.75 -4.97
N ASP A 149 0.90 17.92 -4.54
CA ASP A 149 1.43 18.72 -3.42
C ASP A 149 0.58 18.60 -2.15
N ILE A 150 -0.50 17.82 -2.18
CA ILE A 150 -1.45 17.66 -1.07
C ILE A 150 -1.06 16.46 -0.22
N GLU A 151 -1.06 16.68 1.09
CA GLU A 151 -0.94 15.60 2.06
C GLU A 151 -2.25 14.83 2.16
N VAL A 152 -2.15 13.51 2.03
CA VAL A 152 -3.24 12.58 2.25
C VAL A 152 -2.90 11.60 3.37
N ARG A 153 -3.91 11.14 4.09
CA ARG A 153 -3.77 10.13 5.14
C ARG A 153 -4.38 8.83 4.68
N LEU A 154 -3.57 7.78 4.70
CA LEU A 154 -4.00 6.41 4.47
C LEU A 154 -4.26 5.79 5.85
N LEU A 155 -5.54 5.72 6.19
CA LEU A 155 -6.07 5.18 7.43
C LEU A 155 -6.16 3.67 7.35
N GLN A 156 -6.00 2.97 8.49
CA GLN A 156 -6.04 1.51 8.54
C GLN A 156 -5.16 0.85 7.47
N PHE A 157 -4.04 1.50 7.12
CA PHE A 157 -3.05 0.97 6.20
C PHE A 157 -2.51 -0.35 6.74
N GLN A 158 -2.81 -1.42 6.02
CA GLN A 158 -2.31 -2.77 6.22
C GLN A 158 -1.49 -3.15 4.99
N PHE A 159 -0.42 -3.91 5.22
CA PHE A 159 0.42 -4.42 4.16
C PHE A 159 0.90 -5.83 4.46
N ASP A 160 0.58 -6.75 3.55
CA ASP A 160 0.97 -8.15 3.63
C ASP A 160 1.98 -8.41 2.50
N GLY A 161 3.25 -8.56 2.86
CA GLY A 161 4.38 -8.53 1.93
C GLY A 161 5.24 -9.77 1.96
N ALA A 162 6.09 -9.93 0.95
CA ALA A 162 7.10 -10.96 0.87
C ALA A 162 8.34 -10.47 0.11
N PHE A 163 9.51 -10.98 0.51
CA PHE A 163 10.77 -10.73 -0.18
C PHE A 163 11.00 -11.76 -1.30
N SER A 164 11.67 -11.35 -2.38
CA SER A 164 12.20 -12.27 -3.37
C SER A 164 13.37 -13.09 -2.80
N PRO A 165 13.66 -14.28 -3.36
CA PRO A 165 14.71 -15.19 -2.85
C PRO A 165 16.12 -14.59 -2.72
N ASP A 166 16.40 -13.55 -3.51
CA ASP A 166 17.64 -12.78 -3.55
C ASP A 166 17.58 -11.46 -2.73
N CYS A 167 16.42 -11.15 -2.15
CA CYS A 167 16.13 -9.90 -1.42
C CYS A 167 16.28 -8.63 -2.28
N ASP A 168 16.29 -8.75 -3.60
CA ASP A 168 16.36 -7.59 -4.50
C ASP A 168 14.98 -6.98 -4.77
N LEU A 169 13.91 -7.70 -4.49
CA LEU A 169 12.53 -7.26 -4.64
C LEU A 169 11.72 -7.51 -3.37
N MET A 170 10.72 -6.65 -3.17
CA MET A 170 9.62 -6.83 -2.23
C MET A 170 8.32 -6.67 -3.01
N MET A 171 7.35 -7.55 -2.78
CA MET A 171 5.99 -7.34 -3.25
C MET A 171 5.02 -7.54 -2.10
N GLY A 172 3.84 -6.94 -2.18
CA GLY A 172 2.81 -7.18 -1.19
C GLY A 172 1.49 -6.52 -1.53
N GLN A 173 0.44 -6.95 -0.86
CA GLN A 173 -0.88 -6.37 -1.00
C GLN A 173 -1.09 -5.32 0.09
N MET A 174 -1.64 -4.19 -0.32
CA MET A 174 -2.00 -3.05 0.50
C MET A 174 -3.52 -2.95 0.59
N SER A 175 -4.02 -2.66 1.79
CA SER A 175 -5.37 -2.18 2.00
C SER A 175 -5.36 -0.95 2.91
N ALA A 176 -6.20 0.03 2.64
CA ALA A 176 -6.31 1.27 3.42
C ALA A 176 -7.67 1.96 3.19
N GLN A 177 -7.94 3.01 3.97
CA GLN A 177 -8.99 3.99 3.70
C GLN A 177 -8.35 5.36 3.51
N LEU A 178 -8.76 6.08 2.47
CA LEU A 178 -8.33 7.44 2.22
C LEU A 178 -9.42 8.42 2.67
N ASP A 179 -9.09 9.34 3.58
CA ASP A 179 -9.97 10.44 3.98
C ASP A 179 -9.91 11.59 2.96
N VAL A 180 -11.00 11.81 2.23
CA VAL A 180 -11.02 12.79 1.13
C VAL A 180 -11.48 14.20 1.52
N ARG A 181 -11.78 14.44 2.81
CA ARG A 181 -12.31 15.74 3.27
C ARG A 181 -11.32 16.89 3.10
N ASN A 182 -10.01 16.59 3.19
CA ASN A 182 -8.95 17.58 3.02
C ASN A 182 -8.54 17.77 1.55
N MET A 183 -9.28 17.17 0.61
CA MET A 183 -8.92 17.17 -0.81
C MET A 183 -9.80 18.06 -1.67
N SER A 184 -10.76 18.81 -1.09
CA SER A 184 -11.64 19.71 -1.83
C SER A 184 -10.89 20.79 -2.62
N GLU A 185 -9.68 21.14 -2.18
CA GLU A 185 -8.78 22.06 -2.89
C GLU A 185 -8.42 21.60 -4.32
N LEU A 186 -8.42 20.28 -4.58
CA LEU A 186 -8.16 19.70 -5.91
C LEU A 186 -9.27 19.96 -6.93
N LEU A 187 -10.50 20.17 -6.46
CA LEU A 187 -11.67 20.34 -7.34
C LEU A 187 -11.92 21.79 -7.69
N SER A 188 -11.49 22.69 -6.83
CA SER A 188 -11.71 24.11 -7.02
C SER A 188 -10.63 24.71 -7.93
N SER A 189 -11.05 25.58 -8.86
CA SER A 189 -10.16 26.43 -9.66
C SER A 189 -9.53 27.58 -8.84
N GLY A 190 -9.10 27.29 -7.60
CA GLY A 190 -8.47 28.24 -6.69
C GLY A 190 -9.41 28.93 -5.69
N ALA A 191 -10.65 28.45 -5.56
CA ALA A 191 -11.59 28.91 -4.53
C ALA A 191 -12.20 27.66 -3.87
N GLY A 192 -11.46 27.07 -2.92
CA GLY A 192 -11.85 25.86 -2.21
C GLY A 192 -13.33 25.83 -1.85
N SER A 193 -13.96 24.67 -2.02
CA SER A 193 -15.30 24.45 -1.49
C SER A 193 -15.22 24.03 -0.03
N ASP A 194 -16.05 24.66 0.80
CA ASP A 194 -16.26 24.26 2.20
C ASP A 194 -17.22 23.05 2.31
N ASP A 195 -17.75 22.52 1.19
CA ASP A 195 -18.64 21.36 1.21
C ASP A 195 -17.83 20.05 1.27
N PRO A 196 -17.86 19.32 2.41
CA PRO A 196 -17.11 18.07 2.57
C PRO A 196 -17.61 16.95 1.64
N PHE A 197 -18.82 17.08 1.06
CA PHE A 197 -19.37 16.10 0.12
C PHE A 197 -18.95 16.32 -1.33
N GLU A 198 -18.36 17.48 -1.67
CA GLU A 198 -18.03 17.80 -3.07
C GLU A 198 -17.08 16.76 -3.65
N MET A 199 -16.05 16.36 -2.89
CA MET A 199 -15.11 15.33 -3.34
C MET A 199 -15.78 13.98 -3.57
N CYS A 200 -16.62 13.52 -2.66
CA CYS A 200 -17.37 12.28 -2.85
C CYS A 200 -18.35 12.36 -4.02
N ASN A 201 -18.96 13.51 -4.27
CA ASN A 201 -19.84 13.72 -5.43
C ASN A 201 -19.05 13.72 -6.75
N PHE A 202 -17.87 14.33 -6.78
CA PHE A 202 -16.96 14.28 -7.91
C PHE A 202 -16.50 12.85 -8.19
N LEU A 203 -16.04 12.14 -7.16
CA LEU A 203 -15.60 10.75 -7.23
C LEU A 203 -16.71 9.81 -7.72
N ARG A 204 -17.97 10.06 -7.33
CA ARG A 204 -19.13 9.31 -7.84
C ARG A 204 -19.29 9.44 -9.37
N SER A 205 -18.86 10.55 -9.98
CA SER A 205 -18.88 10.69 -11.45
C SER A 205 -17.90 9.74 -12.16
N TYR A 206 -16.93 9.21 -11.42
CA TYR A 206 -15.99 8.17 -11.85
C TYR A 206 -16.30 6.79 -11.24
N ASP A 207 -17.52 6.60 -10.71
CA ASP A 207 -17.94 5.34 -10.07
C ASP A 207 -17.14 4.97 -8.81
N ILE A 208 -16.50 5.96 -8.15
CA ILE A 208 -15.94 5.78 -6.81
C ILE A 208 -16.98 6.17 -5.77
N GLU A 209 -17.31 5.22 -4.91
CA GLU A 209 -18.16 5.46 -3.77
C GLU A 209 -17.32 5.74 -2.52
N CYS A 210 -17.66 6.83 -1.82
CA CYS A 210 -17.18 7.03 -0.45
C CYS A 210 -17.98 6.13 0.49
N GLU A 211 -17.27 5.47 1.39
CA GLU A 211 -17.78 4.67 2.50
C GLU A 211 -17.60 5.41 3.83
N ASP A 212 -18.20 4.85 4.87
CA ASP A 212 -18.01 5.31 6.24
C ASP A 212 -16.55 5.15 6.68
N CYS A 213 -15.96 6.26 7.13
CA CYS A 213 -14.64 6.30 7.70
C CYS A 213 -14.55 5.52 9.02
N TYR A 214 -13.48 4.73 9.19
CA TYR A 214 -13.29 3.88 10.36
C TYR A 214 -13.34 4.64 11.72
N PHE A 215 -12.88 5.88 11.78
CA PHE A 215 -12.69 6.61 13.05
C PHE A 215 -13.89 7.46 13.47
N ASP A 216 -14.82 7.82 12.56
CA ASP A 216 -15.98 8.67 12.87
C ASP A 216 -17.30 8.24 12.21
N ALA A 217 -17.30 7.14 11.45
CA ALA A 217 -18.44 6.61 10.72
C ALA A 217 -19.12 7.63 9.79
N GLN A 218 -18.36 8.59 9.24
CA GLN A 218 -18.87 9.54 8.26
C GLN A 218 -18.51 9.11 6.83
N PRO A 219 -19.36 9.33 5.82
CA PRO A 219 -19.23 8.77 4.47
C PRO A 219 -18.24 9.57 3.60
N PHE A 220 -16.99 9.66 4.05
CA PHE A 220 -15.94 10.47 3.40
C PHE A 220 -14.64 9.70 3.17
N CYS A 221 -14.67 8.37 3.25
CA CYS A 221 -13.49 7.56 3.04
C CYS A 221 -13.59 6.74 1.77
N VAL A 222 -12.55 6.78 0.93
CA VAL A 222 -12.45 5.90 -0.24
C VAL A 222 -11.68 4.63 0.17
N PRO A 223 -12.24 3.43 0.01
CA PRO A 223 -11.53 2.20 0.29
C PRO A 223 -10.48 1.92 -0.80
N ILE A 224 -9.27 1.59 -0.37
CA ILE A 224 -8.23 0.97 -1.21
C ILE A 224 -8.13 -0.48 -0.76
N ARG A 225 -8.42 -1.42 -1.66
CA ARG A 225 -8.45 -2.86 -1.36
C ARG A 225 -7.51 -3.60 -2.30
N ASP A 226 -6.71 -4.50 -1.74
CA ASP A 226 -5.88 -5.47 -2.47
C ASP A 226 -4.97 -4.86 -3.55
N ALA A 227 -4.45 -3.65 -3.30
CA ALA A 227 -3.50 -3.00 -4.20
C ALA A 227 -2.14 -3.71 -4.09
N LEU A 228 -1.70 -4.36 -5.16
CA LEU A 228 -0.40 -4.99 -5.25
C LEU A 228 0.67 -3.94 -5.49
N LEU A 229 1.54 -3.77 -4.50
CA LEU A 229 2.73 -2.94 -4.61
C LEU A 229 3.95 -3.83 -4.88
N VAL A 230 4.83 -3.36 -5.75
CA VAL A 230 6.13 -3.97 -6.03
C VAL A 230 7.20 -2.91 -5.84
N GLY A 231 8.28 -3.29 -5.16
CA GLY A 231 9.41 -2.41 -4.94
C GLY A 231 10.76 -3.11 -5.08
N GLU A 232 11.71 -2.39 -5.64
CA GLU A 232 13.09 -2.83 -5.78
C GLU A 232 13.92 -2.37 -4.58
N ALA A 233 14.89 -3.20 -4.19
CA ALA A 233 15.89 -2.83 -3.21
C ALA A 233 16.84 -1.80 -3.82
N THR A 234 17.01 -0.67 -3.14
CA THR A 234 18.01 0.34 -3.50
C THR A 234 19.28 0.13 -2.69
N SER A 235 20.44 0.11 -3.35
CA SER A 235 21.74 -0.01 -2.67
C SER A 235 22.26 1.35 -2.22
N GLY A 236 22.71 1.47 -0.96
CA GLY A 236 23.42 2.65 -0.46
C GLY A 236 22.55 3.82 -0.02
N GLU A 237 21.23 3.66 -0.02
CA GLU A 237 20.30 4.57 0.64
C GLU A 237 19.81 3.91 1.93
N GLU A 238 20.00 4.61 3.05
CA GLU A 238 19.46 4.23 4.35
C GLU A 238 18.27 5.12 4.67
N LEU A 239 17.35 4.59 5.47
CA LEU A 239 16.21 5.33 5.97
C LEU A 239 16.59 5.97 7.32
N GLU A 240 16.48 7.30 7.40
CA GLU A 240 16.73 8.06 8.62
C GLU A 240 15.49 8.06 9.51
N CYS A 241 15.68 8.01 10.83
CA CYS A 241 14.58 8.06 11.77
C CYS A 241 14.13 9.51 11.96
N VAL A 242 12.91 9.80 11.51
CA VAL A 242 12.22 11.07 11.78
C VAL A 242 11.15 10.83 12.83
N GLY A 243 11.34 11.39 14.02
CA GLY A 243 10.49 11.14 15.19
C GLY A 243 9.22 11.99 15.22
N LEU A 244 9.20 13.11 14.49
CA LEU A 244 8.12 14.11 14.56
C LEU A 244 7.88 14.73 13.18
N ASP A 245 6.60 14.90 12.81
CA ASP A 245 6.23 15.60 11.58
C ASP A 245 6.69 17.06 11.61
N ALA A 246 7.13 17.56 10.45
CA ALA A 246 7.67 18.90 10.26
C ALA A 246 8.77 19.28 11.28
N CYS A 247 9.52 18.30 11.79
CA CYS A 247 10.62 18.53 12.72
C CYS A 247 11.78 17.62 12.35
N HIS A 248 12.71 18.14 11.56
CA HIS A 248 13.96 17.46 11.22
C HIS A 248 14.93 18.47 10.58
N PRO A 249 16.26 18.38 10.78
CA PRO A 249 17.20 19.34 10.18
C PRO A 249 17.21 19.31 8.65
N ARG A 250 16.77 18.19 8.06
CA ARG A 250 16.64 18.00 6.61
C ARG A 250 15.24 18.33 6.06
N CYS A 251 14.31 18.77 6.91
CA CYS A 251 13.00 19.25 6.49
C CYS A 251 13.06 20.76 6.23
N GLU A 252 12.94 21.18 4.96
CA GLU A 252 12.93 22.61 4.59
C GLU A 252 11.76 23.38 5.21
N ALA A 253 10.64 22.69 5.44
CA ALA A 253 9.43 23.24 6.04
C ALA A 253 9.34 22.99 7.56
N SER A 254 10.48 22.79 8.25
CA SER A 254 10.46 22.48 9.68
C SER A 254 9.81 23.62 10.49
N SER A 255 8.89 23.26 11.39
CA SER A 255 8.08 24.18 12.18
C SER A 255 8.27 24.04 13.69
N CYS A 256 9.05 23.07 14.14
CA CYS A 256 9.38 22.89 15.55
C CYS A 256 10.46 23.89 16.02
N ARG A 257 10.59 24.03 17.35
CA ARG A 257 11.52 24.99 17.95
C ARG A 257 12.99 24.66 17.67
N ASP A 258 13.33 23.37 17.73
CA ASP A 258 14.66 22.84 17.41
C ASP A 258 14.49 21.65 16.45
N PRO A 259 14.89 21.76 15.18
CA PRO A 259 14.78 20.66 14.22
C PRO A 259 15.47 19.37 14.66
N ALA A 260 16.51 19.44 15.50
CA ALA A 260 17.19 18.26 16.01
C ALA A 260 16.30 17.42 16.96
N ASP A 261 15.24 17.99 17.53
CA ASP A 261 14.29 17.27 18.38
C ASP A 261 13.54 16.15 17.63
N GLY A 262 13.51 16.21 16.29
CA GLY A 262 12.89 15.16 15.48
C GLY A 262 13.85 14.14 14.91
N GLU A 263 15.15 14.22 15.19
CA GLU A 263 16.06 13.11 14.94
C GLU A 263 15.78 11.97 15.95
N CYS A 264 15.74 10.72 15.48
CA CYS A 264 15.62 9.56 16.36
C CYS A 264 16.58 8.43 15.97
N SER A 265 16.54 7.31 16.70
CA SER A 265 17.35 6.13 16.43
C SER A 265 16.51 4.87 16.36
N TRP A 266 16.91 3.93 15.51
CA TRP A 266 16.38 2.58 15.42
C TRP A 266 16.84 1.70 16.58
#